data_AF-A0A9P6X4J6-F1
#
_entry.id   AF-A0A9P6X4J6-F1
#
_cell.length_a   1.000
_cell.length_b   1.000
_cell.length_c   1.000
_cell.angle_alpha   90.00
_cell.angle_beta   90.00
_cell.angle_gamma   90.00
#
_symmetry.space_group_name_H-M   'P 1'
#
loop_
_entity.id
_entity.type
_entity.pdbx_description
1 polymer ?
#
loop_
_entity_poly.entity_id
_entity_poly.type
_entity_poly.pdbx_seq_one_letter_code
_entity_poly.pdbx_strand_id
1 'polypeptide(L)'
;MKGLLITVLTLTAASSTVLAGSQHTFSSRPADPEGQFPRLGACPDPHACIFPPDVSTFLPGSYFDLRVELHAYDKDTSKPTPKPYDQFKTTIRKDKGKWVDVNKFFKIKSQPVIENWKFNWTDSIEKHYASVLQNGQKPIQVAVAARAWRKLKLTEPGLYEIKVQYGSKKTYTVQYQVVEPKKPKKKAKNVILFISDGTNVGMITAARALARQHTSGKYHSLLSFEDFDNLGHVITNSVDSLLTDSANSASSYATGHKSSVNALGVYADSSSDPFDDPKVELITELIRRRQPKKAIGIISTAYGQDATPSAFISHTRQRSQSAEITDQLLHGVHNWTQAVLPDVWLTGGAEYFKAPKSLKGNDYYKDFQKEGYHLVFDKKELLNNKKKDEKLMGIFRKGNLDVWFERNLYVNNTVGNKAHPDLSGKDALGSDQPGLSDMTLAALEVLKKRGGKDGFFMMSEAASVDKQVG
;
A
#
# COMPACT_ATOMS: atom_id res chain seq x y z
N MET A 1 26.33 3.68 63.85
CA MET A 1 25.39 4.30 62.89
C MET A 1 26.16 5.23 61.97
N LYS A 2 26.42 4.80 60.74
CA LYS A 2 26.92 5.63 59.63
C LYS A 2 26.15 5.19 58.38
N GLY A 3 25.65 6.17 57.64
CA GLY A 3 24.51 6.06 56.73
C GLY A 3 24.71 5.16 55.53
N LEU A 4 23.62 4.47 55.19
CA LEU A 4 23.46 3.67 53.98
C LEU A 4 23.17 4.62 52.81
N LEU A 5 24.11 4.72 51.87
CA LEU A 5 23.94 5.48 50.63
C LEU A 5 23.02 4.67 49.70
N ILE A 6 21.80 5.15 49.48
CA ILE A 6 20.88 4.58 48.49
C ILE A 6 21.25 5.15 47.12
N THR A 7 21.91 4.35 46.29
CA THR A 7 22.13 4.66 44.87
C THR A 7 20.85 4.34 44.11
N VAL A 8 20.07 5.38 43.79
CA VAL A 8 18.96 5.29 42.83
C VAL A 8 19.58 5.07 41.44
N LEU A 9 19.51 3.84 40.93
CA LEU A 9 19.74 3.57 39.51
C LEU A 9 18.61 4.26 38.73
N THR A 10 18.91 5.42 38.18
CA THR A 10 18.10 6.03 37.13
C THR A 10 18.18 5.12 35.91
N LEU A 11 17.04 4.54 35.52
CA LEU A 11 16.87 3.92 34.22
C LEU A 11 17.15 4.98 33.15
N THR A 12 18.35 4.97 32.59
CA THR A 12 18.62 5.66 31.33
C THR A 12 17.81 4.95 30.26
N ALA A 13 16.63 5.50 29.97
CA ALA A 13 15.91 5.21 28.74
C ALA A 13 16.86 5.51 27.57
N ALA A 14 17.34 4.46 26.91
CA ALA A 14 17.91 4.59 25.58
C ALA A 14 16.76 4.92 24.63
N SER A 15 16.31 6.17 24.64
CA SER A 15 15.34 6.68 23.68
C SER A 15 15.94 6.52 22.29
N SER A 16 15.30 5.67 21.49
CA SER A 16 15.46 5.57 20.05
C SER A 16 15.08 6.90 19.40
N THR A 17 16.02 7.83 19.37
CA THR A 17 16.02 8.99 18.48
C THR A 17 16.58 8.54 17.13
N VAL A 18 15.71 7.99 16.30
CA VAL A 18 15.92 7.92 14.85
C VAL A 18 14.64 8.45 14.22
N LEU A 19 14.78 9.55 13.48
CA LEU A 19 13.73 10.34 12.79
C LEU A 19 13.03 11.43 13.63
N ALA A 20 13.81 12.26 14.33
CA ALA A 20 13.48 13.69 14.39
C ALA A 20 14.38 14.38 13.35
N GLY A 21 13.81 14.70 12.20
CA GLY A 21 14.52 15.33 11.09
C GLY A 21 15.21 16.62 11.53
N SER A 22 16.39 16.87 10.98
CA SER A 22 17.00 18.21 10.93
C SER A 22 15.96 19.24 10.52
N GLN A 23 16.02 20.45 11.09
CA GLN A 23 15.22 21.59 10.63
C GLN A 23 15.48 21.82 9.15
N HIS A 24 14.64 21.23 8.29
CA HIS A 24 14.56 21.61 6.89
C HIS A 24 14.02 23.03 6.87
N THR A 25 14.65 23.91 6.11
CA THR A 25 14.06 25.19 5.73
C THR A 25 12.81 24.87 4.93
N PHE A 26 11.68 24.76 5.62
CA PHE A 26 10.38 24.55 4.99
C PHE A 26 10.19 25.68 3.98
N SER A 27 9.98 25.33 2.70
CA SER A 27 9.28 26.22 1.80
C SER A 27 7.97 26.54 2.49
N SER A 28 7.81 27.78 2.97
CA SER A 28 6.62 28.22 3.69
C SER A 28 5.42 27.91 2.82
N ARG A 29 4.68 26.86 3.18
CA ARG A 29 3.40 26.52 2.58
C ARG A 29 2.51 27.75 2.80
N PRO A 30 2.03 28.44 1.76
CA PRO A 30 0.88 29.30 1.95
C PRO A 30 -0.20 28.36 2.50
N ALA A 31 -0.71 28.63 3.70
CA ALA A 31 -1.93 28.00 4.12
C ALA A 31 -2.96 28.34 3.03
N ASP A 32 -3.38 27.34 2.26
CA ASP A 32 -4.63 27.46 1.55
C ASP A 32 -5.67 27.67 2.66
N PRO A 33 -6.34 28.84 2.72
CA PRO A 33 -7.23 29.17 3.84
C PRO A 33 -8.32 28.11 4.04
N GLU A 34 -8.59 27.28 3.02
CA GLU A 34 -9.51 26.15 3.09
C GLU A 34 -8.84 24.78 3.00
N GLY A 35 -7.72 24.59 2.29
CA GLY A 35 -6.85 23.40 2.34
C GLY A 35 -7.47 22.02 2.06
N GLN A 36 -8.78 21.96 1.80
CA GLN A 36 -9.59 20.75 1.70
C GLN A 36 -9.65 20.18 0.28
N PHE A 37 -9.27 20.96 -0.74
CA PHE A 37 -9.41 20.59 -2.15
C PHE A 37 -8.11 20.73 -2.96
N PRO A 38 -7.00 20.08 -2.58
CA PRO A 38 -5.81 20.07 -3.41
C PRO A 38 -6.11 19.47 -4.79
N ARG A 39 -5.45 19.97 -5.86
CA ARG A 39 -5.56 19.37 -7.21
C ARG A 39 -5.22 17.89 -7.20
N LEU A 40 -4.12 17.57 -6.52
CA LEU A 40 -3.59 16.23 -6.27
C LEU A 40 -2.87 16.26 -4.91
N GLY A 41 -2.94 15.19 -4.13
CA GLY A 41 -2.36 15.14 -2.78
C GLY A 41 -0.86 15.43 -2.68
N ALA A 42 -0.11 15.06 -3.72
CA ALA A 42 1.34 15.23 -3.79
C ALA A 42 1.79 16.45 -4.63
N CYS A 43 0.91 17.45 -4.82
CA CYS A 43 1.19 18.63 -5.65
C CYS A 43 1.01 19.97 -4.90
N PRO A 44 1.98 20.38 -4.05
CA PRO A 44 1.86 21.60 -3.26
C PRO A 44 2.19 22.89 -4.03
N ASP A 45 2.92 22.83 -5.15
CA ASP A 45 3.16 24.02 -5.99
C ASP A 45 1.94 24.31 -6.89
N PRO A 46 1.60 25.60 -7.14
CA PRO A 46 0.44 25.97 -7.95
C PRO A 46 0.45 25.41 -9.37
N HIS A 47 1.61 25.12 -9.95
CA HIS A 47 1.70 24.68 -11.35
C HIS A 47 2.57 23.45 -11.55
N ALA A 48 3.29 22.96 -10.54
CA ALA A 48 4.21 21.84 -10.70
C ALA A 48 3.97 20.75 -9.65
N CYS A 49 3.88 19.51 -10.12
CA CYS A 49 3.85 18.32 -9.29
C CYS A 49 5.10 17.50 -9.59
N ILE A 50 5.79 17.03 -8.55
CA ILE A 50 6.87 16.05 -8.68
C ILE A 50 6.50 14.85 -7.80
N PHE A 51 6.51 13.67 -8.39
CA PHE A 51 6.23 12.39 -7.73
C PHE A 51 7.49 11.52 -7.79
N PRO A 52 7.93 10.90 -6.68
CA PRO A 52 7.40 11.00 -5.31
C PRO A 52 7.42 12.45 -4.76
N PRO A 53 6.52 12.80 -3.83
CA PRO A 53 6.42 14.16 -3.30
C PRO A 53 7.66 14.57 -2.50
N ASP A 54 7.70 15.85 -2.13
CA ASP A 54 8.71 16.39 -1.24
C ASP A 54 8.83 15.57 0.05
N VAL A 55 10.02 15.60 0.66
CA VAL A 55 10.41 14.88 1.88
C VAL A 55 10.25 13.34 1.82
N SER A 56 10.21 12.75 0.63
CA SER A 56 10.19 11.29 0.46
C SER A 56 11.49 10.64 0.93
N THR A 57 11.39 9.48 1.56
CA THR A 57 12.55 8.71 2.07
C THR A 57 12.70 7.41 1.30
N PHE A 58 13.92 7.04 0.93
CA PHE A 58 14.20 5.85 0.12
C PHE A 58 15.26 4.96 0.78
N LEU A 59 15.17 3.66 0.51
CA LEU A 59 16.28 2.74 0.73
C LEU A 59 17.26 2.80 -0.44
N PRO A 60 18.59 2.72 -0.21
CA PRO A 60 19.57 2.63 -1.28
C PRO A 60 19.22 1.52 -2.26
N GLY A 61 18.97 1.88 -3.51
CA GLY A 61 18.65 1.00 -4.63
C GLY A 61 17.22 0.47 -4.66
N SER A 62 16.26 1.05 -3.94
CA SER A 62 14.82 0.79 -4.19
C SER A 62 14.40 1.37 -5.54
N TYR A 63 13.41 0.73 -6.18
CA TYR A 63 12.82 1.25 -7.41
C TYR A 63 11.71 2.27 -7.12
N PHE A 64 11.64 3.30 -7.97
CA PHE A 64 10.55 4.29 -8.00
C PHE A 64 10.41 4.85 -9.42
N ASP A 65 9.21 5.27 -9.80
CA ASP A 65 9.01 6.14 -10.96
C ASP A 65 9.14 7.60 -10.53
N LEU A 66 9.82 8.41 -11.34
CA LEU A 66 9.76 9.87 -11.22
C LEU A 66 8.75 10.41 -12.23
N ARG A 67 7.74 11.14 -11.78
CA ARG A 67 6.82 11.87 -12.68
C ARG A 67 6.86 13.35 -12.37
N VAL A 68 6.90 14.16 -13.41
CA VAL A 68 6.72 15.61 -13.32
C VAL A 68 5.48 15.99 -14.11
N GLU A 69 4.55 16.70 -13.49
CA GLU A 69 3.39 17.29 -14.15
C GLU A 69 3.40 18.79 -14.00
N LEU A 70 3.09 19.51 -15.09
CA LEU A 70 2.89 20.94 -15.08
C LEU A 70 1.44 21.28 -15.42
N HIS A 71 0.78 22.01 -14.53
CA HIS A 71 -0.63 22.34 -14.58
C HIS A 71 -0.83 23.80 -15.00
N ALA A 72 -1.52 24.00 -16.13
CA ALA A 72 -1.90 25.31 -16.66
C ALA A 72 -3.42 25.47 -16.55
N TYR A 73 -3.88 26.47 -15.79
CA TYR A 73 -5.29 26.73 -15.54
C TYR A 73 -5.56 28.22 -15.28
N ASP A 74 -6.82 28.63 -15.45
CA ASP A 74 -7.35 29.92 -14.98
C ASP A 74 -8.50 29.62 -14.01
N LYS A 75 -8.58 30.35 -12.89
CA LYS A 75 -9.68 30.19 -11.93
C LYS A 75 -10.99 30.79 -12.46
N ASP A 76 -10.89 31.75 -13.39
CA ASP A 76 -12.03 32.29 -14.10
C ASP A 76 -12.43 31.34 -15.23
N THR A 77 -13.42 30.50 -14.95
CA THR A 77 -13.90 29.47 -15.88
C THR A 77 -14.68 30.04 -17.07
N SER A 78 -14.88 31.35 -17.15
CA SER A 78 -15.40 32.02 -18.35
C SER A 78 -14.34 32.17 -19.45
N LYS A 79 -13.05 32.09 -19.09
CA LYS A 79 -11.94 32.21 -20.02
C LYS A 79 -11.51 30.85 -20.59
N PRO A 80 -10.93 30.81 -21.79
CA PRO A 80 -10.34 29.59 -22.33
C PRO A 80 -9.22 29.07 -21.42
N THR A 81 -9.20 27.76 -21.18
CA THR A 81 -8.10 27.10 -20.46
C THR A 81 -6.76 27.43 -21.12
N PRO A 82 -5.76 27.89 -20.35
CA PRO A 82 -4.42 28.13 -20.87
C PRO A 82 -3.85 26.91 -21.59
N LYS A 83 -2.99 27.15 -22.59
CA LYS A 83 -2.29 26.06 -23.29
C LYS A 83 -1.37 25.31 -22.31
N PRO A 84 -1.22 23.98 -22.45
CA PRO A 84 -0.25 23.22 -21.67
C PRO A 84 1.17 23.73 -21.96
N TYR A 85 2.06 23.54 -21.00
CA TYR A 85 3.48 23.86 -21.17
C TYR A 85 4.10 22.96 -22.25
N ASP A 86 4.83 23.55 -23.20
CA ASP A 86 5.46 22.83 -24.31
C ASP A 86 6.87 22.33 -23.97
N GLN A 87 7.54 22.97 -23.01
CA GLN A 87 8.90 22.63 -22.59
C GLN A 87 9.10 22.85 -21.08
N PHE A 88 9.89 21.95 -20.49
CA PHE A 88 10.42 22.11 -19.14
C PHE A 88 11.68 21.27 -18.95
N LYS A 89 12.51 21.66 -17.99
CA LYS A 89 13.78 21.02 -17.69
C LYS A 89 13.74 20.40 -16.30
N THR A 90 14.11 19.12 -16.20
CA THR A 90 14.21 18.41 -14.91
C THR A 90 15.67 18.12 -14.61
N THR A 91 16.13 18.58 -13.46
CA THR A 91 17.50 18.41 -12.99
C THR A 91 17.53 17.77 -11.61
N ILE A 92 18.62 17.09 -11.28
CA ILE A 92 18.86 16.45 -10.01
C ILE A 92 20.25 16.82 -9.49
N ARG A 93 20.41 16.91 -8.18
CA ARG A 93 21.72 16.91 -7.52
C ARG A 93 21.70 16.02 -6.30
N LYS A 94 22.89 15.54 -5.91
CA LYS A 94 23.14 14.89 -4.63
C LYS A 94 23.89 15.85 -3.73
N ASP A 95 23.43 16.00 -2.49
CA ASP A 95 23.94 16.89 -1.46
C ASP A 95 24.17 18.30 -2.03
N LYS A 96 25.33 18.91 -1.75
CA LYS A 96 25.71 20.23 -2.30
C LYS A 96 26.40 20.14 -3.67
N GLY A 97 26.18 19.04 -4.39
CA GLY A 97 26.74 18.81 -5.73
C GLY A 97 26.15 19.72 -6.80
N LYS A 98 26.68 19.58 -8.03
CA LYS A 98 26.19 20.33 -9.20
C LYS A 98 24.85 19.77 -9.67
N TRP A 99 23.97 20.66 -10.10
CA TRP A 99 22.75 20.29 -10.82
C TRP A 99 23.11 19.65 -12.16
N VAL A 100 22.55 18.47 -12.41
CA VAL A 100 22.72 17.74 -13.66
C VAL A 100 21.35 17.39 -14.23
N ASP A 101 21.28 17.24 -15.56
CA ASP A 101 20.07 16.74 -16.22
C ASP A 101 19.68 15.35 -15.69
N VAL A 102 18.40 15.12 -15.48
CA VAL A 102 17.90 13.88 -14.86
C VAL A 102 18.22 12.64 -15.72
N ASN A 103 18.15 12.75 -17.05
CA ASN A 103 18.49 11.65 -17.95
C ASN A 103 19.99 11.36 -17.88
N LYS A 104 20.82 12.41 -17.81
CA LYS A 104 22.27 12.23 -17.63
C LYS A 104 22.59 11.55 -16.30
N PHE A 105 21.93 11.95 -15.22
CA PHE A 105 22.13 11.35 -13.89
C PHE A 105 21.77 9.86 -13.88
N PHE A 106 20.60 9.51 -14.41
CA PHE A 106 20.11 8.12 -14.45
C PHE A 106 20.58 7.31 -15.67
N LYS A 107 21.45 7.88 -16.51
CA LYS A 107 21.98 7.26 -17.75
C LYS A 107 20.88 6.82 -18.72
N ILE A 108 19.84 7.63 -18.86
CA ILE A 108 18.70 7.38 -19.74
C ILE A 108 19.05 7.85 -21.15
N LYS A 109 18.90 6.96 -22.14
CA LYS A 109 19.35 7.19 -23.52
C LYS A 109 18.48 8.20 -24.28
N SER A 110 17.17 8.15 -24.06
CA SER A 110 16.19 8.99 -24.74
C SER A 110 15.31 9.69 -23.71
N GLN A 111 15.16 11.00 -23.87
CA GLN A 111 14.23 11.79 -23.07
C GLN A 111 12.80 11.21 -23.21
N PRO A 112 12.09 10.91 -22.11
CA PRO A 112 10.68 10.53 -22.17
C PRO A 112 9.86 11.62 -22.85
N VAL A 113 8.92 11.27 -23.72
CA VAL A 113 8.09 12.24 -24.45
C VAL A 113 7.22 13.07 -23.50
N ILE A 114 6.83 14.29 -23.92
CA ILE A 114 5.82 15.05 -23.18
C ILE A 114 4.46 14.48 -23.53
N GLU A 115 3.70 14.13 -22.49
CA GLU A 115 2.31 13.74 -22.57
C GLU A 115 1.43 14.94 -22.21
N ASN A 116 0.30 15.10 -22.91
CA ASN A 116 -0.62 16.22 -22.68
C ASN A 116 -2.06 15.73 -22.56
N TRP A 117 -2.78 16.23 -21.56
CA TRP A 117 -4.21 15.97 -21.39
C TRP A 117 -4.87 17.11 -20.62
N LYS A 118 -6.16 16.97 -20.35
CA LYS A 118 -6.93 17.88 -19.51
C LYS A 118 -7.71 17.09 -18.47
N PHE A 119 -7.86 17.66 -17.27
CA PHE A 119 -8.76 17.13 -16.24
C PHE A 119 -9.53 18.27 -15.58
N ASN A 120 -10.56 17.93 -14.81
CA ASN A 120 -11.36 18.89 -14.06
C ASN A 120 -10.97 18.86 -12.59
N TRP A 121 -10.74 20.03 -12.01
CA TRP A 121 -10.45 20.22 -10.59
C TRP A 121 -11.57 21.02 -9.92
N THR A 122 -12.06 20.50 -8.81
CA THR A 122 -13.00 21.19 -7.93
C THR A 122 -12.22 21.73 -6.74
N ASP A 123 -12.08 23.05 -6.65
CA ASP A 123 -11.24 23.73 -5.64
C ASP A 123 -12.04 24.33 -4.47
N SER A 124 -13.34 24.06 -4.37
CA SER A 124 -14.16 24.51 -3.23
C SER A 124 -15.36 23.60 -2.99
N ILE A 125 -15.92 23.70 -1.79
CA ILE A 125 -17.11 22.96 -1.35
C ILE A 125 -18.35 23.37 -2.16
N GLU A 126 -18.50 24.65 -2.50
CA GLU A 126 -19.62 25.18 -3.28
C GLU A 126 -19.62 24.64 -4.70
N LYS A 127 -18.43 24.48 -5.30
CA LYS A 127 -18.26 23.83 -6.61
C LYS A 127 -18.55 22.33 -6.53
N HIS A 128 -18.12 21.67 -5.46
CA HIS A 128 -18.35 20.23 -5.26
C HIS A 128 -19.85 19.92 -5.15
N TYR A 129 -20.57 20.73 -4.37
CA TYR A 129 -22.00 20.56 -4.13
C TYR A 129 -22.87 21.49 -4.99
N ALA A 130 -22.36 21.98 -6.13
CA ALA A 130 -23.07 22.96 -6.97
C ALA A 130 -24.48 22.52 -7.37
N SER A 131 -24.67 21.23 -7.69
CA SER A 131 -25.98 20.65 -8.01
C SER A 131 -26.95 20.66 -6.83
N VAL A 132 -26.46 20.37 -5.63
CA VAL A 132 -27.25 20.35 -4.38
C VAL A 132 -27.59 21.78 -3.94
N LEU A 133 -26.62 22.69 -4.06
CA LEU A 133 -26.76 24.10 -3.70
C LEU A 133 -27.47 24.94 -4.77
N GLN A 134 -27.86 24.31 -5.89
CA GLN A 134 -28.49 24.97 -7.05
C GLN A 134 -27.69 26.20 -7.53
N ASN A 135 -26.36 26.10 -7.47
CA ASN A 135 -25.47 27.17 -7.91
C ASN A 135 -24.84 26.83 -9.28
N GLY A 136 -24.45 27.86 -10.03
CA GLY A 136 -23.90 27.73 -11.39
C GLY A 136 -22.38 27.54 -11.46
N GLN A 137 -21.71 27.26 -10.34
CA GLN A 137 -20.25 27.16 -10.33
C GLN A 137 -19.79 25.89 -11.04
N LYS A 138 -18.67 26.00 -11.77
CA LYS A 138 -18.11 24.91 -12.58
C LYS A 138 -16.73 24.51 -12.07
N PRO A 139 -16.34 23.23 -12.22
CA PRO A 139 -14.96 22.80 -12.04
C PRO A 139 -14.00 23.60 -12.93
N ILE A 140 -12.78 23.79 -12.44
CA ILE A 140 -11.68 24.41 -13.17
C ILE A 140 -11.10 23.36 -14.11
N GLN A 141 -11.03 23.66 -15.41
CA GLN A 141 -10.32 22.81 -16.34
C GLN A 141 -8.81 23.09 -16.24
N VAL A 142 -8.03 22.03 -16.09
CA VAL A 142 -6.57 22.09 -15.98
C VAL A 142 -5.96 21.40 -17.19
N ALA A 143 -5.11 22.10 -17.93
CA ALA A 143 -4.28 21.51 -18.97
C ALA A 143 -2.96 21.03 -18.37
N VAL A 144 -2.57 19.80 -18.69
CA VAL A 144 -1.39 19.14 -18.12
C VAL A 144 -0.36 18.87 -19.19
N ALA A 145 0.90 19.13 -18.86
CA ALA A 145 2.06 18.63 -19.59
C ALA A 145 2.90 17.79 -18.62
N ALA A 146 3.18 16.53 -18.97
CA ALA A 146 3.90 15.63 -18.08
C ALA A 146 5.03 14.87 -18.75
N ARG A 147 5.98 14.42 -17.93
CA ARG A 147 7.00 13.43 -18.30
C ARG A 147 7.16 12.44 -17.17
N ALA A 148 7.23 11.16 -17.52
CA ALA A 148 7.50 10.08 -16.58
C ALA A 148 8.81 9.36 -16.91
N TRP A 149 9.67 9.22 -15.90
CA TRP A 149 10.88 8.41 -15.94
C TRP A 149 10.63 7.17 -15.11
N ARG A 150 10.60 6.01 -15.77
CA ARG A 150 10.17 4.76 -15.14
C ARG A 150 11.33 3.99 -14.53
N LYS A 151 11.07 3.32 -13.41
CA LYS A 151 11.96 2.33 -12.77
C LYS A 151 13.38 2.86 -12.49
N LEU A 152 13.46 4.02 -11.85
CA LEU A 152 14.69 4.64 -11.39
C LEU A 152 15.18 4.04 -10.07
N LYS A 153 16.44 4.32 -9.72
CA LYS A 153 17.02 3.95 -8.42
C LYS A 153 18.07 4.96 -7.96
N LEU A 154 18.08 5.28 -6.67
CA LEU A 154 19.14 6.05 -6.02
C LEU A 154 19.99 5.09 -5.17
N THR A 155 21.25 4.90 -5.51
CA THR A 155 22.09 3.83 -4.92
C THR A 155 22.95 4.26 -3.75
N GLU A 156 23.21 5.56 -3.61
CA GLU A 156 24.07 6.07 -2.56
C GLU A 156 23.24 6.78 -1.49
N PRO A 157 23.53 6.59 -0.20
CA PRO A 157 22.94 7.41 0.85
C PRO A 157 23.28 8.89 0.65
N GLY A 158 22.36 9.76 1.04
CA GLY A 158 22.52 11.21 0.92
C GLY A 158 21.20 11.92 0.67
N LEU A 159 21.27 13.25 0.67
CA LEU A 159 20.15 14.09 0.29
C LEU A 159 20.16 14.26 -1.23
N TYR A 160 19.02 14.04 -1.88
CA TYR A 160 18.85 14.31 -3.29
C TYR A 160 17.82 15.41 -3.46
N GLU A 161 18.06 16.31 -4.40
CA GLU A 161 17.09 17.34 -4.75
C GLU A 161 16.76 17.21 -6.23
N ILE A 162 15.46 17.17 -6.55
CA ILE A 162 14.95 17.16 -7.92
C ILE A 162 14.25 18.49 -8.17
N LYS A 163 14.63 19.16 -9.25
CA LYS A 163 14.13 20.48 -9.62
C LYS A 163 13.57 20.47 -11.03
N VAL A 164 12.34 20.94 -11.16
CA VAL A 164 11.75 21.31 -12.45
C VAL A 164 11.87 22.81 -12.66
N GLN A 165 12.28 23.22 -13.86
CA GLN A 165 12.27 24.60 -14.33
C GLN A 165 11.27 24.71 -15.48
N TYR A 166 10.34 25.67 -15.38
CA TYR A 166 9.23 25.83 -16.31
C TYR A 166 8.85 27.30 -16.51
N GLY A 167 8.27 27.61 -17.67
CA GLY A 167 7.93 28.98 -18.05
C GLY A 167 9.15 29.92 -18.07
N SER A 168 8.90 31.22 -17.91
CA SER A 168 9.92 32.25 -18.10
C SER A 168 10.99 32.35 -17.00
N LYS A 169 10.79 31.70 -15.83
CA LYS A 169 11.75 31.63 -14.70
C LYS A 169 11.25 30.85 -13.46
N LYS A 170 10.14 30.09 -13.54
CA LYS A 170 9.58 29.40 -12.36
C LYS A 170 10.36 28.10 -12.10
N THR A 171 10.52 27.76 -10.82
CA THR A 171 11.14 26.50 -10.42
C THR A 171 10.42 25.90 -9.23
N TYR A 172 10.29 24.58 -9.22
CA TYR A 172 9.82 23.82 -8.06
C TYR A 172 10.82 22.71 -7.76
N THR A 173 11.13 22.48 -6.48
CA THR A 173 12.16 21.53 -6.04
C THR A 173 11.61 20.66 -4.93
N VAL A 174 11.90 19.36 -4.99
CA VAL A 174 11.60 18.38 -3.94
C VAL A 174 12.89 17.75 -3.40
N GLN A 175 12.85 17.34 -2.14
CA GLN A 175 13.95 16.72 -1.40
C GLN A 175 13.65 15.24 -1.15
N TYR A 176 14.57 14.37 -1.53
CA TYR A 176 14.53 12.94 -1.29
C TYR A 176 15.69 12.53 -0.38
N GLN A 177 15.38 11.88 0.74
CA GLN A 177 16.40 11.38 1.65
C GLN A 177 16.65 9.89 1.40
N VAL A 178 17.85 9.53 0.94
CA VAL A 178 18.24 8.12 0.82
C VAL A 178 18.95 7.70 2.11
N VAL A 179 18.35 6.77 2.85
CA VAL A 179 18.81 6.34 4.18
C VAL A 179 19.28 4.90 4.13
N GLU A 180 20.56 4.67 4.43
CA GLU A 180 21.02 3.32 4.71
C GLU A 180 20.62 2.92 6.13
N PRO A 181 19.80 1.86 6.30
CA PRO A 181 19.40 1.42 7.63
C PRO A 181 20.61 0.89 8.39
N LYS A 182 20.72 1.24 9.68
CA LYS A 182 21.76 0.71 10.56
C LYS A 182 21.69 -0.81 10.57
N LYS A 183 22.82 -1.49 10.31
CA LYS A 183 22.89 -2.95 10.34
C LYS A 183 22.50 -3.46 11.74
N PRO A 184 21.49 -4.34 11.86
CA PRO A 184 21.07 -4.84 13.16
C PRO A 184 22.11 -5.82 13.73
N LYS A 185 22.24 -5.88 15.06
CA LYS A 185 23.13 -6.84 15.74
C LYS A 185 22.75 -8.30 15.42
N LYS A 186 21.45 -8.56 15.25
CA LYS A 186 20.90 -9.85 14.79
C LYS A 186 19.94 -9.59 13.65
N LYS A 187 20.13 -10.27 12.52
CA LYS A 187 19.24 -10.15 11.36
C LYS A 187 18.00 -11.02 11.56
N ALA A 188 16.82 -10.44 11.39
CA ALA A 188 15.57 -11.21 11.38
C ALA A 188 15.55 -12.18 10.19
N LYS A 189 15.46 -13.48 10.48
CA LYS A 189 15.30 -14.52 9.46
C LYS A 189 13.88 -14.52 8.91
N ASN A 190 12.88 -14.37 9.79
CA ASN A 190 11.47 -14.36 9.41
C ASN A 190 10.85 -13.04 9.83
N VAL A 191 9.92 -12.54 9.02
CA VAL A 191 9.13 -11.33 9.31
C VAL A 191 7.66 -11.69 9.16
N ILE A 192 6.86 -11.36 10.17
CA ILE A 192 5.41 -11.54 10.16
C ILE A 192 4.78 -10.19 10.47
N LEU A 193 3.88 -9.75 9.59
CA LEU A 193 3.06 -8.57 9.76
C LEU A 193 1.61 -9.01 9.94
N PHE A 194 1.08 -8.83 11.14
CA PHE A 194 -0.35 -8.99 11.39
C PHE A 194 -1.05 -7.64 11.19
N ILE A 195 -2.12 -7.65 10.38
CA ILE A 195 -2.95 -6.47 10.13
C ILE A 195 -4.36 -6.77 10.64
N SER A 196 -4.90 -5.87 11.45
CA SER A 196 -6.31 -5.91 11.88
C SER A 196 -6.98 -4.68 11.30
N ASP A 197 -7.74 -4.86 10.22
CA ASP A 197 -8.27 -3.74 9.44
C ASP A 197 -9.27 -2.92 10.27
N GLY A 198 -9.23 -1.60 10.16
CA GLY A 198 -10.11 -0.68 10.90
C GLY A 198 -9.91 -0.64 12.43
N THR A 199 -8.92 -1.35 12.99
CA THR A 199 -8.83 -1.54 14.44
C THR A 199 -8.25 -0.32 15.17
N ASN A 200 -9.08 0.35 15.98
CA ASN A 200 -8.65 1.44 16.86
C ASN A 200 -8.45 0.98 18.32
N VAL A 201 -7.91 1.87 19.17
CA VAL A 201 -7.63 1.57 20.59
C VAL A 201 -8.89 1.21 21.40
N GLY A 202 -10.04 1.80 21.05
CA GLY A 202 -11.32 1.47 21.67
C GLY A 202 -11.74 0.03 21.39
N MET A 203 -11.58 -0.42 20.14
CA MET A 203 -11.86 -1.80 19.74
C MET A 203 -10.94 -2.81 20.43
N ILE A 204 -9.64 -2.48 20.61
CA ILE A 204 -8.72 -3.31 21.38
C ILE A 204 -9.24 -3.50 22.82
N THR A 205 -9.72 -2.42 23.44
CA THR A 205 -10.28 -2.47 24.80
C THR A 205 -11.56 -3.31 24.85
N ALA A 206 -12.46 -3.15 23.88
CA ALA A 206 -13.67 -3.96 23.77
C ALA A 206 -13.35 -5.45 23.56
N ALA A 207 -12.39 -5.77 22.68
CA ALA A 207 -11.92 -7.13 22.47
C ALA A 207 -11.32 -7.74 23.74
N ARG A 208 -10.55 -6.96 24.52
CA ARG A 208 -10.02 -7.40 25.82
C ARG A 208 -11.16 -7.71 26.81
N ALA A 209 -12.17 -6.86 26.87
CA ALA A 209 -13.34 -7.06 27.74
C ALA A 209 -14.13 -8.33 27.40
N LEU A 210 -14.26 -8.66 26.11
CA LEU A 210 -14.97 -9.86 25.65
C LEU A 210 -14.13 -11.14 25.79
N ALA A 211 -12.83 -11.07 25.50
CA ALA A 211 -11.98 -12.25 25.40
C ALA A 211 -11.32 -12.67 26.72
N ARG A 212 -11.20 -11.75 27.70
CA ARG A 212 -10.43 -11.98 28.93
C ARG A 212 -11.30 -11.86 30.17
N GLN A 213 -11.14 -12.84 31.07
CA GLN A 213 -11.77 -12.80 32.39
C GLN A 213 -11.20 -11.65 33.22
N HIS A 214 -12.04 -11.08 34.08
CA HIS A 214 -11.64 -10.07 35.04
C HIS A 214 -12.32 -10.31 36.39
N THR A 215 -11.66 -9.88 37.47
CA THR A 215 -12.21 -9.91 38.84
C THR A 215 -11.90 -8.57 39.49
N SER A 216 -12.91 -7.95 40.11
CA SER A 216 -12.78 -6.64 40.77
C SER A 216 -12.12 -5.57 39.88
N GLY A 217 -12.46 -5.56 38.58
CA GLY A 217 -11.92 -4.61 37.60
C GLY A 217 -10.50 -4.91 37.08
N LYS A 218 -9.87 -6.02 37.49
CA LYS A 218 -8.55 -6.44 37.02
C LYS A 218 -8.65 -7.61 36.06
N TYR A 219 -8.11 -7.46 34.86
CA TYR A 219 -7.99 -8.55 33.89
C TYR A 219 -7.00 -9.61 34.40
N HIS A 220 -7.34 -10.89 34.19
CA HIS A 220 -6.43 -12.00 34.51
C HIS A 220 -5.29 -12.13 33.48
N SER A 221 -5.49 -11.65 32.26
CA SER A 221 -4.50 -11.60 31.18
C SER A 221 -4.89 -10.55 30.13
N LEU A 222 -3.94 -10.11 29.32
CA LEU A 222 -4.15 -9.20 28.19
C LEU A 222 -4.29 -9.96 26.86
N LEU A 223 -4.61 -9.28 25.76
CA LEU A 223 -4.55 -9.89 24.42
C LEU A 223 -3.10 -10.21 24.06
N SER A 224 -2.86 -11.25 23.26
CA SER A 224 -1.51 -11.79 23.04
C SER A 224 -0.50 -10.79 22.44
N PHE A 225 -0.96 -9.79 21.68
CA PHE A 225 -0.08 -8.75 21.12
C PHE A 225 0.23 -7.62 22.12
N GLU A 226 -0.55 -7.50 23.19
CA GLU A 226 -0.31 -6.51 24.25
C GLU A 226 0.84 -6.93 25.17
N ASP A 227 1.23 -8.20 25.14
CA ASP A 227 2.39 -8.74 25.85
C ASP A 227 3.71 -8.50 25.09
N PHE A 228 3.70 -7.79 23.96
CA PHE A 228 4.93 -7.47 23.23
C PHE A 228 5.74 -6.38 23.95
N ASP A 229 7.06 -6.58 24.01
CA ASP A 229 7.99 -5.65 24.68
C ASP A 229 7.98 -4.21 24.13
N ASN A 230 7.53 -4.04 22.88
CA ASN A 230 7.56 -2.77 22.18
C ASN A 230 6.17 -2.40 21.68
N LEU A 231 5.73 -1.20 22.06
CA LEU A 231 4.51 -0.56 21.57
C LEU A 231 4.89 0.72 20.83
N GLY A 232 4.24 0.97 19.69
CA GLY A 232 4.44 2.18 18.89
C GLY A 232 3.10 2.73 18.40
N HIS A 233 3.03 4.06 18.30
CA HIS A 233 1.91 4.74 17.65
C HIS A 233 2.26 5.04 16.20
N VAL A 234 1.29 4.83 15.30
CA VAL A 234 1.44 5.09 13.86
C VAL A 234 0.50 6.21 13.46
N ILE A 235 1.00 7.19 12.71
CA ILE A 235 0.19 8.27 12.14
C ILE A 235 -0.26 7.86 10.73
N THR A 236 -1.56 7.61 10.58
CA THR A 236 -2.13 6.90 9.42
C THR A 236 -2.62 7.78 8.27
N ASN A 237 -2.57 9.11 8.38
CA ASN A 237 -3.04 10.01 7.31
C ASN A 237 -2.40 9.70 5.95
N SER A 238 -3.12 9.95 4.86
CA SER A 238 -2.64 9.81 3.49
C SER A 238 -1.91 11.09 3.03
N VAL A 239 -1.49 11.15 1.77
CA VAL A 239 -0.93 12.38 1.17
C VAL A 239 -2.01 13.46 0.90
N ASP A 240 -3.28 13.07 0.75
CA ASP A 240 -4.42 13.93 0.38
C ASP A 240 -5.57 13.95 1.41
N SER A 241 -5.52 13.13 2.46
CA SER A 241 -6.61 12.97 3.41
C SER A 241 -6.10 12.70 4.82
N LEU A 242 -6.77 13.32 5.79
CA LEU A 242 -6.58 13.01 7.22
C LEU A 242 -7.16 11.63 7.57
N LEU A 243 -8.24 11.25 6.90
CA LEU A 243 -8.88 9.95 7.05
C LEU A 243 -8.42 9.01 5.94
N THR A 244 -7.71 7.97 6.32
CA THR A 244 -7.18 6.95 5.41
C THR A 244 -8.24 5.92 5.04
N ASP A 245 -8.08 5.27 3.89
CA ASP A 245 -8.70 3.99 3.60
C ASP A 245 -7.67 2.84 3.75
N SER A 246 -8.13 1.59 3.60
CA SER A 246 -7.24 0.41 3.67
C SER A 246 -6.17 0.41 2.56
N ALA A 247 -6.45 0.96 1.37
CA ALA A 247 -5.49 0.95 0.26
C ALA A 247 -4.27 1.81 0.54
N ASN A 248 -4.46 3.06 0.92
CA ASN A 248 -3.33 3.96 1.11
C ASN A 248 -2.56 3.65 2.41
N SER A 249 -3.24 3.13 3.44
CA SER A 249 -2.59 2.69 4.68
C SER A 249 -1.77 1.41 4.47
N ALA A 250 -2.34 0.38 3.84
CA ALA A 250 -1.60 -0.84 3.51
C ALA A 250 -0.45 -0.57 2.53
N SER A 251 -0.63 0.31 1.55
CA SER A 251 0.45 0.77 0.67
C SER A 251 1.60 1.42 1.44
N SER A 252 1.29 2.17 2.50
CA SER A 252 2.32 2.77 3.36
C SER A 252 3.14 1.70 4.07
N TYR A 253 2.51 0.61 4.54
CA TYR A 253 3.22 -0.52 5.12
C TYR A 253 4.01 -1.33 4.08
N ALA A 254 3.47 -1.47 2.87
CA ALA A 254 4.08 -2.24 1.81
C ALA A 254 5.26 -1.53 1.15
N THR A 255 5.22 -0.20 1.03
CA THR A 255 6.25 0.58 0.32
C THR A 255 7.16 1.39 1.24
N GLY A 256 6.69 1.75 2.43
CA GLY A 256 7.31 2.78 3.27
C GLY A 256 6.97 4.22 2.86
N HIS A 257 6.08 4.39 1.87
CA HIS A 257 5.68 5.68 1.32
C HIS A 257 4.18 5.91 1.53
N LYS A 258 3.81 7.07 2.07
CA LYS A 258 2.39 7.48 2.13
C LYS A 258 1.85 7.61 0.71
N SER A 259 0.64 7.12 0.48
CA SER A 259 -0.05 7.15 -0.81
C SER A 259 -1.38 7.91 -0.69
N SER A 260 -2.11 8.02 -1.80
CA SER A 260 -3.43 8.63 -1.92
C SER A 260 -4.54 7.63 -1.61
N VAL A 261 -5.68 8.11 -1.12
CA VAL A 261 -6.87 7.25 -0.88
C VAL A 261 -7.19 6.42 -2.13
N ASN A 262 -7.55 5.15 -1.94
CA ASN A 262 -7.77 4.12 -2.98
C ASN A 262 -6.53 3.59 -3.71
N ALA A 263 -5.37 4.25 -3.58
CA ALA A 263 -4.19 3.87 -4.34
C ALA A 263 -3.41 2.72 -3.69
N LEU A 264 -2.94 1.82 -4.54
CA LEU A 264 -2.11 0.66 -4.24
C LEU A 264 -0.75 0.87 -4.90
N GLY A 265 0.32 0.98 -4.10
CA GLY A 265 1.71 1.00 -4.60
C GLY A 265 2.10 2.15 -5.55
N VAL A 266 1.29 3.21 -5.65
CA VAL A 266 1.51 4.35 -6.55
C VAL A 266 1.29 5.68 -5.84
N TYR A 267 1.74 6.78 -6.44
CA TYR A 267 1.21 8.11 -6.13
C TYR A 267 0.18 8.50 -7.18
N ALA A 268 -1.00 8.94 -6.74
CA ALA A 268 -2.06 9.36 -7.65
C ALA A 268 -1.65 10.60 -8.45
N ASP A 269 -1.63 10.49 -9.77
CA ASP A 269 -1.38 11.59 -10.70
C ASP A 269 -2.69 12.16 -11.27
N SER A 270 -2.65 12.96 -12.34
CA SER A 270 -3.87 13.50 -12.98
C SER A 270 -4.28 12.81 -14.28
N SER A 271 -3.55 11.78 -14.73
CA SER A 271 -3.89 11.02 -15.93
C SER A 271 -5.18 10.21 -15.74
N SER A 272 -5.88 9.88 -16.82
CA SER A 272 -7.13 9.10 -16.75
C SER A 272 -6.91 7.60 -16.51
N ASP A 273 -5.72 7.09 -16.81
CA ASP A 273 -5.39 5.67 -16.67
C ASP A 273 -4.97 5.38 -15.22
N PRO A 274 -5.67 4.51 -14.47
CA PRO A 274 -5.31 4.15 -13.10
C PRO A 274 -4.03 3.32 -12.98
N PHE A 275 -3.41 2.91 -14.09
CA PHE A 275 -2.19 2.10 -14.12
C PHE A 275 -0.95 2.87 -14.61
N ASP A 276 -1.13 4.10 -15.13
CA ASP A 276 -0.02 4.95 -15.57
C ASP A 276 0.63 5.73 -14.41
N ASP A 277 0.02 5.73 -13.23
CA ASP A 277 0.50 6.40 -12.04
C ASP A 277 1.97 6.02 -11.68
N PRO A 278 2.76 6.98 -11.15
CA PRO A 278 4.14 6.73 -10.72
C PRO A 278 4.21 5.73 -9.56
N LYS A 279 4.95 4.64 -9.78
CA LYS A 279 5.04 3.47 -8.89
C LYS A 279 6.16 3.59 -7.86
N VAL A 280 5.99 2.90 -6.73
CA VAL A 280 7.00 2.74 -5.67
C VAL A 280 7.17 1.27 -5.35
N GLU A 281 8.41 0.78 -5.25
CA GLU A 281 8.67 -0.65 -5.07
C GLU A 281 8.06 -1.18 -3.77
N LEU A 282 7.32 -2.29 -3.88
CA LEU A 282 6.75 -2.97 -2.72
C LEU A 282 7.83 -3.76 -1.98
N ILE A 283 7.64 -3.99 -0.68
CA ILE A 283 8.53 -4.81 0.14
C ILE A 283 8.67 -6.23 -0.40
N THR A 284 7.60 -6.78 -0.98
CA THR A 284 7.57 -8.11 -1.61
C THR A 284 8.35 -8.13 -2.93
N GLU A 285 8.24 -7.10 -3.77
CA GLU A 285 9.06 -6.94 -4.98
C GLU A 285 10.54 -6.79 -4.61
N LEU A 286 10.83 -5.98 -3.58
CA LEU A 286 12.16 -5.79 -3.02
C LEU A 286 12.75 -7.12 -2.51
N ILE A 287 11.94 -7.93 -1.81
CA ILE A 287 12.31 -9.28 -1.36
C ILE A 287 12.60 -10.17 -2.56
N ARG A 288 11.73 -10.20 -3.58
CA ARG A 288 11.96 -11.02 -4.78
C ARG A 288 13.25 -10.64 -5.49
N ARG A 289 13.55 -9.35 -5.60
CA ARG A 289 14.77 -8.86 -6.25
C ARG A 289 16.04 -9.13 -5.44
N ARG A 290 16.01 -8.96 -4.11
CA ARG A 290 17.22 -9.00 -3.27
C ARG A 290 17.42 -10.32 -2.53
N GLN A 291 16.35 -11.06 -2.29
CA GLN A 291 16.32 -12.31 -1.54
C GLN A 291 15.34 -13.28 -2.21
N PRO A 292 15.55 -13.65 -3.49
CA PRO A 292 14.58 -14.44 -4.28
C PRO A 292 14.21 -15.79 -3.66
N LYS A 293 15.06 -16.34 -2.77
CA LYS A 293 14.83 -17.60 -2.05
C LYS A 293 14.02 -17.45 -0.75
N LYS A 294 13.80 -16.22 -0.29
CA LYS A 294 12.92 -15.95 0.87
C LYS A 294 11.47 -16.17 0.44
N ALA A 295 10.75 -17.00 1.17
CA ALA A 295 9.36 -17.28 0.86
C ALA A 295 8.45 -16.09 1.22
N ILE A 296 7.36 -15.90 0.48
CA ILE A 296 6.38 -14.82 0.70
C ILE A 296 5.00 -15.43 0.92
N GLY A 297 4.30 -15.03 1.98
CA GLY A 297 2.91 -15.44 2.24
C GLY A 297 1.99 -14.24 2.40
N ILE A 298 0.84 -14.28 1.74
CA ILE A 298 -0.24 -13.29 1.84
C ILE A 298 -1.51 -14.02 2.25
N ILE A 299 -2.05 -13.68 3.42
CA ILE A 299 -3.20 -14.34 4.04
C ILE A 299 -4.20 -13.27 4.44
N SER A 300 -5.48 -13.45 4.11
CA SER A 300 -6.55 -12.53 4.51
C SER A 300 -7.88 -13.25 4.63
N THR A 301 -8.74 -12.77 5.52
CA THR A 301 -10.17 -13.16 5.52
C THR A 301 -11.01 -12.37 4.51
N ALA A 302 -10.45 -11.35 3.85
CA ALA A 302 -11.10 -10.68 2.73
C ALA A 302 -11.02 -11.50 1.44
N TYR A 303 -11.71 -11.04 0.40
CA TYR A 303 -11.34 -11.44 -0.95
C TYR A 303 -9.93 -10.95 -1.28
N GLY A 304 -9.17 -11.73 -2.04
CA GLY A 304 -7.73 -11.47 -2.23
C GLY A 304 -7.40 -10.17 -2.98
N GLN A 305 -8.36 -9.63 -3.73
CA GLN A 305 -8.26 -8.37 -4.45
C GLN A 305 -8.63 -7.16 -3.59
N ASP A 306 -9.00 -7.36 -2.32
CA ASP A 306 -9.22 -6.24 -1.40
C ASP A 306 -7.91 -5.48 -1.18
N ALA A 307 -7.99 -4.25 -0.68
CA ALA A 307 -6.85 -3.33 -0.63
C ALA A 307 -5.64 -3.88 0.11
N THR A 308 -5.83 -4.39 1.32
CA THR A 308 -4.73 -4.80 2.18
C THR A 308 -3.87 -5.92 1.58
N PRO A 309 -4.43 -7.07 1.12
CA PRO A 309 -3.61 -8.08 0.46
C PRO A 309 -3.01 -7.58 -0.86
N SER A 310 -3.77 -6.80 -1.62
CA SER A 310 -3.35 -6.29 -2.93
C SER A 310 -2.20 -5.28 -2.84
N ALA A 311 -2.14 -4.48 -1.77
CA ALA A 311 -1.05 -3.51 -1.54
C ALA A 311 0.35 -4.13 -1.51
N PHE A 312 0.45 -5.46 -1.29
CA PHE A 312 1.70 -6.20 -1.31
C PHE A 312 2.00 -6.87 -2.65
N ILE A 313 1.15 -6.73 -3.67
CA ILE A 313 1.36 -7.38 -4.98
C ILE A 313 1.01 -6.51 -6.19
N SER A 314 0.30 -5.39 -6.05
CA SER A 314 -0.20 -4.60 -7.17
C SER A 314 0.12 -3.11 -7.12
N HIS A 315 -0.01 -2.50 -8.30
CA HIS A 315 0.08 -1.06 -8.53
C HIS A 315 -1.15 -0.58 -9.30
N THR A 316 -1.93 0.30 -8.70
CA THR A 316 -3.08 0.98 -9.32
C THR A 316 -3.55 2.13 -8.44
N ARG A 317 -3.99 3.24 -9.00
CA ARG A 317 -4.64 4.31 -8.21
C ARG A 317 -6.03 3.91 -7.72
N GLN A 318 -6.60 2.84 -8.24
CA GLN A 318 -7.96 2.40 -7.93
C GLN A 318 -7.99 0.97 -7.43
N ARG A 319 -8.16 0.78 -6.12
CA ARG A 319 -8.35 -0.54 -5.47
C ARG A 319 -9.53 -1.35 -6.02
N SER A 320 -10.47 -0.73 -6.73
CA SER A 320 -11.63 -1.39 -7.34
C SER A 320 -11.30 -2.19 -8.62
N GLN A 321 -10.08 -2.07 -9.15
CA GLN A 321 -9.64 -2.75 -10.38
C GLN A 321 -9.28 -4.22 -10.12
N SER A 322 -10.20 -4.99 -9.54
CA SER A 322 -9.95 -6.34 -9.02
C SER A 322 -9.54 -7.36 -10.11
N ALA A 323 -10.03 -7.20 -11.33
CA ALA A 323 -9.69 -8.10 -12.44
C ALA A 323 -8.21 -7.95 -12.82
N GLU A 324 -7.75 -6.71 -12.92
CA GLU A 324 -6.37 -6.33 -13.20
C GLU A 324 -5.45 -6.62 -12.01
N ILE A 325 -5.91 -6.42 -10.77
CA ILE A 325 -5.16 -6.83 -9.57
C ILE A 325 -4.91 -8.34 -9.57
N THR A 326 -5.90 -9.14 -9.97
CA THR A 326 -5.74 -10.60 -10.10
C THR A 326 -4.73 -10.96 -11.18
N ASP A 327 -4.75 -10.24 -12.31
CA ASP A 327 -3.74 -10.41 -13.37
C ASP A 327 -2.33 -10.07 -12.89
N GLN A 328 -2.17 -8.96 -12.14
CA GLN A 328 -0.88 -8.54 -11.59
C GLN A 328 -0.29 -9.56 -10.59
N LEU A 329 -1.11 -10.33 -9.88
CA LEU A 329 -0.63 -11.42 -9.01
C LEU A 329 0.22 -12.44 -9.78
N LEU A 330 -0.15 -12.71 -11.04
CA LEU A 330 0.50 -13.68 -11.92
C LEU A 330 1.53 -13.05 -12.86
N HIS A 331 1.19 -11.92 -13.48
CA HIS A 331 1.96 -11.30 -14.55
C HIS A 331 2.76 -10.06 -14.11
N GLY A 332 2.52 -9.55 -12.91
CA GLY A 332 3.14 -8.33 -12.41
C GLY A 332 2.72 -7.12 -13.22
N VAL A 333 3.56 -6.08 -13.20
CA VAL A 333 3.28 -4.82 -13.92
C VAL A 333 4.31 -4.62 -15.03
N HIS A 334 3.82 -4.40 -16.25
CA HIS A 334 4.68 -4.20 -17.40
C HIS A 334 5.63 -3.00 -17.20
N ASN A 335 6.88 -3.15 -17.62
CA ASN A 335 7.96 -2.17 -17.44
C ASN A 335 8.27 -1.74 -15.99
N TRP A 336 7.77 -2.46 -14.99
CA TRP A 336 7.98 -2.16 -13.57
C TRP A 336 8.85 -3.23 -12.88
N THR A 337 8.29 -4.19 -12.15
CA THR A 337 9.00 -5.37 -11.65
C THR A 337 8.30 -6.66 -12.09
N GLN A 338 8.97 -7.80 -11.88
CA GLN A 338 8.35 -9.10 -12.14
C GLN A 338 7.24 -9.37 -11.12
N ALA A 339 6.27 -10.21 -11.49
CA ALA A 339 5.23 -10.66 -10.58
C ALA A 339 5.82 -11.16 -9.25
N VAL A 340 5.19 -10.77 -8.14
CA VAL A 340 5.62 -11.22 -6.81
C VAL A 340 5.48 -12.72 -6.66
N LEU A 341 4.42 -13.33 -7.21
CA LEU A 341 4.08 -14.76 -7.07
C LEU A 341 4.33 -15.27 -5.63
N PRO A 342 3.49 -14.86 -4.64
CA PRO A 342 3.62 -15.33 -3.27
C PRO A 342 3.65 -16.85 -3.17
N ASP A 343 4.54 -17.43 -2.36
CA ASP A 343 4.60 -18.87 -2.13
C ASP A 343 3.34 -19.41 -1.44
N VAL A 344 2.64 -18.54 -0.70
CA VAL A 344 1.35 -18.83 -0.10
C VAL A 344 0.37 -17.67 -0.36
N TRP A 345 -0.81 -17.98 -0.88
CA TRP A 345 -1.92 -17.04 -1.07
C TRP A 345 -3.21 -17.65 -0.51
N LEU A 346 -3.72 -17.17 0.62
CA LEU A 346 -4.90 -17.74 1.29
C LEU A 346 -5.96 -16.66 1.53
N THR A 347 -7.02 -16.64 0.71
CA THR A 347 -8.02 -15.55 0.69
C THR A 347 -9.40 -16.06 0.27
N GLY A 348 -10.40 -15.17 0.21
CA GLY A 348 -11.60 -15.34 -0.61
C GLY A 348 -11.38 -14.78 -2.03
N GLY A 349 -12.46 -14.42 -2.72
CA GLY A 349 -12.41 -13.67 -3.99
C GLY A 349 -12.43 -14.50 -5.27
N ALA A 350 -13.05 -15.68 -5.22
CA ALA A 350 -13.12 -16.60 -6.34
C ALA A 350 -13.66 -16.00 -7.64
N GLU A 351 -14.54 -15.00 -7.57
CA GLU A 351 -15.19 -14.41 -8.75
C GLU A 351 -14.23 -13.80 -9.77
N TYR A 352 -13.04 -13.37 -9.36
CA TYR A 352 -12.04 -12.78 -10.25
C TYR A 352 -11.06 -13.81 -10.82
N PHE A 353 -11.14 -15.08 -10.39
CA PHE A 353 -10.28 -16.16 -10.87
C PHE A 353 -10.79 -16.82 -12.16
N LYS A 354 -12.06 -16.63 -12.53
CA LYS A 354 -12.64 -17.11 -13.79
C LYS A 354 -13.68 -16.14 -14.35
N ALA A 355 -14.11 -16.38 -15.58
CA ALA A 355 -15.22 -15.67 -16.20
C ALA A 355 -16.49 -15.73 -15.32
N PRO A 356 -17.31 -14.66 -15.29
CA PRO A 356 -17.24 -13.49 -16.15
C PRO A 356 -16.39 -12.32 -15.64
N LYS A 357 -15.91 -12.33 -14.38
CA LYS A 357 -15.21 -11.15 -13.82
C LYS A 357 -13.69 -11.20 -13.94
N SER A 358 -13.09 -12.36 -14.24
CA SER A 358 -11.66 -12.42 -14.56
C SER A 358 -11.33 -11.55 -15.77
N LEU A 359 -10.17 -10.89 -15.75
CA LEU A 359 -9.69 -10.12 -16.89
C LEU A 359 -9.66 -10.99 -18.16
N LYS A 360 -10.30 -10.52 -19.23
CA LYS A 360 -10.39 -11.20 -20.54
C LYS A 360 -10.94 -12.64 -20.50
N GLY A 361 -11.66 -13.01 -19.45
CA GLY A 361 -12.19 -14.37 -19.29
C GLY A 361 -11.14 -15.45 -18.95
N ASN A 362 -9.96 -15.04 -18.48
CA ASN A 362 -8.89 -15.96 -18.08
C ASN A 362 -9.34 -16.97 -17.01
N ASP A 363 -8.73 -18.15 -17.00
CA ASP A 363 -8.92 -19.18 -15.96
C ASP A 363 -7.66 -19.22 -15.08
N TYR A 364 -7.59 -18.28 -14.13
CA TYR A 364 -6.41 -18.10 -13.28
C TYR A 364 -6.12 -19.32 -12.41
N TYR A 365 -7.12 -20.15 -12.08
CA TYR A 365 -6.85 -21.41 -11.37
C TYR A 365 -5.93 -22.32 -12.18
N LYS A 366 -6.21 -22.49 -13.48
CA LYS A 366 -5.35 -23.27 -14.36
C LYS A 366 -3.97 -22.62 -14.52
N ASP A 367 -3.93 -21.30 -14.60
CA ASP A 367 -2.65 -20.60 -14.77
C ASP A 367 -1.77 -20.70 -13.51
N PHE A 368 -2.34 -20.58 -12.31
CA PHE A 368 -1.60 -20.82 -11.07
C PHE A 368 -1.19 -22.30 -10.90
N GLN A 369 -2.01 -23.26 -11.35
CA GLN A 369 -1.58 -24.67 -11.38
C GLN A 369 -0.35 -24.88 -12.29
N LYS A 370 -0.30 -24.22 -13.45
CA LYS A 370 0.88 -24.24 -14.34
C LYS A 370 2.12 -23.63 -13.66
N GLU A 371 1.93 -22.61 -12.83
CA GLU A 371 2.98 -22.00 -11.99
C GLU A 371 3.37 -22.83 -10.74
N GLY A 372 2.85 -24.06 -10.63
CA GLY A 372 3.21 -25.02 -9.59
C GLY A 372 2.50 -24.80 -8.25
N TYR A 373 1.34 -24.14 -8.25
CA TYR A 373 0.52 -24.01 -7.05
C TYR A 373 -0.35 -25.25 -6.83
N HIS A 374 -0.31 -25.76 -5.61
CA HIS A 374 -1.34 -26.63 -5.07
C HIS A 374 -2.55 -25.77 -4.67
N LEU A 375 -3.69 -26.02 -5.32
CA LEU A 375 -4.94 -25.34 -5.02
C LEU A 375 -5.71 -26.07 -3.91
N VAL A 376 -6.27 -25.32 -2.98
CA VAL A 376 -7.23 -25.80 -1.97
C VAL A 376 -8.44 -24.86 -1.92
N PHE A 377 -9.62 -25.43 -1.72
CA PHE A 377 -10.89 -24.69 -1.82
C PHE A 377 -11.70 -24.67 -0.52
N ASP A 378 -11.34 -25.50 0.46
CA ASP A 378 -12.03 -25.54 1.73
C ASP A 378 -11.05 -25.77 2.91
N LYS A 379 -11.59 -25.70 4.13
CA LYS A 379 -10.87 -25.93 5.38
C LYS A 379 -10.28 -27.34 5.44
N LYS A 380 -11.00 -28.35 4.96
CA LYS A 380 -10.55 -29.74 5.03
C LYS A 380 -9.36 -29.97 4.12
N GLU A 381 -9.38 -29.47 2.90
CA GLU A 381 -8.27 -29.51 1.95
C GLU A 381 -7.06 -28.75 2.49
N LEU A 382 -7.27 -27.54 3.03
CA LEU A 382 -6.20 -26.74 3.64
C LEU A 382 -5.50 -27.50 4.79
N LEU A 383 -6.28 -28.03 5.74
CA LEU A 383 -5.74 -28.72 6.91
C LEU A 383 -5.10 -30.07 6.55
N ASN A 384 -5.57 -30.73 5.49
CA ASN A 384 -5.01 -32.00 5.03
C ASN A 384 -3.85 -31.84 4.04
N ASN A 385 -3.52 -30.62 3.61
CA ASN A 385 -2.42 -30.37 2.69
C ASN A 385 -1.11 -30.99 3.22
N LYS A 386 -0.54 -31.96 2.51
CA LYS A 386 0.76 -32.59 2.81
C LYS A 386 1.92 -32.06 1.94
N LYS A 387 1.60 -31.33 0.88
CA LYS A 387 2.54 -30.78 -0.12
C LYS A 387 3.16 -29.47 0.37
N LYS A 388 3.93 -29.53 1.45
CA LYS A 388 4.49 -28.33 2.11
C LYS A 388 5.66 -27.70 1.35
N ASP A 389 6.21 -28.42 0.39
CA ASP A 389 7.27 -27.97 -0.51
C ASP A 389 6.75 -27.30 -1.78
N GLU A 390 5.47 -27.48 -2.13
CA GLU A 390 4.80 -26.80 -3.25
C GLU A 390 4.31 -25.40 -2.84
N LYS A 391 4.10 -24.50 -3.82
CA LYS A 391 3.40 -23.24 -3.55
C LYS A 391 1.94 -23.56 -3.20
N LEU A 392 1.32 -22.78 -2.32
CA LEU A 392 -0.06 -23.03 -1.87
C LEU A 392 -0.95 -21.85 -2.23
N MET A 393 -2.06 -22.13 -2.91
CA MET A 393 -3.11 -21.15 -3.15
C MET A 393 -4.45 -21.69 -2.61
N GLY A 394 -5.02 -20.97 -1.66
CA GLY A 394 -6.30 -21.27 -1.05
C GLY A 394 -7.29 -20.16 -1.38
N ILE A 395 -8.38 -20.50 -2.07
CA ILE A 395 -9.49 -19.60 -2.32
C ILE A 395 -10.74 -20.22 -1.73
N PHE A 396 -11.28 -19.63 -0.67
CA PHE A 396 -12.25 -20.34 0.19
C PHE A 396 -13.71 -19.92 -0.03
N ARG A 397 -13.95 -18.82 -0.75
CA ARG A 397 -15.29 -18.28 -0.98
C ARG A 397 -15.31 -17.28 -2.14
N LYS A 398 -16.47 -17.11 -2.76
CA LYS A 398 -16.82 -15.93 -3.57
C LYS A 398 -17.03 -14.71 -2.66
N GLY A 399 -16.26 -13.65 -2.85
CA GLY A 399 -16.19 -12.50 -1.95
C GLY A 399 -15.36 -12.80 -0.69
N ASN A 400 -15.62 -12.05 0.39
CA ASN A 400 -14.94 -12.26 1.68
C ASN A 400 -15.28 -13.62 2.30
N LEU A 401 -14.43 -14.12 3.18
CA LEU A 401 -14.81 -15.21 4.08
C LEU A 401 -15.88 -14.72 5.06
N ASP A 402 -16.75 -15.64 5.48
CA ASP A 402 -17.79 -15.36 6.46
C ASP A 402 -17.18 -14.98 7.82
N VAL A 403 -17.92 -14.22 8.63
CA VAL A 403 -17.40 -13.73 9.92
C VAL A 403 -17.22 -14.89 10.91
N TRP A 404 -16.53 -14.65 12.03
CA TRP A 404 -16.31 -15.70 13.03
C TRP A 404 -17.62 -16.34 13.51
N PHE A 405 -18.66 -15.54 13.74
CA PHE A 405 -19.98 -16.03 14.16
C PHE A 405 -20.62 -16.98 13.15
N GLU A 406 -20.62 -16.63 11.87
CA GLU A 406 -21.19 -17.46 10.80
C GLU A 406 -20.38 -18.75 10.58
N ARG A 407 -19.07 -18.72 10.82
CA ARG A 407 -18.23 -19.92 10.70
C ARG A 407 -18.35 -20.89 11.88
N ASN A 408 -18.71 -20.41 13.07
CA ASN A 408 -18.61 -21.19 14.30
C ASN A 408 -19.94 -21.38 15.06
N LEU A 409 -20.88 -20.45 14.96
CA LEU A 409 -22.12 -20.46 15.75
C LEU A 409 -23.38 -20.47 14.88
N TYR A 410 -23.41 -19.68 13.80
CA TYR A 410 -24.58 -19.52 12.94
C TYR A 410 -24.34 -20.06 11.53
N VAL A 411 -23.77 -21.26 11.43
CA VAL A 411 -23.38 -21.88 10.15
C VAL A 411 -24.56 -21.99 9.18
N ASN A 412 -25.76 -22.26 9.69
CA ASN A 412 -26.95 -22.39 8.86
C ASN A 412 -27.34 -21.07 8.13
N ASN A 413 -26.85 -19.91 8.57
CA ASN A 413 -27.06 -18.64 7.86
C ASN A 413 -26.39 -18.60 6.48
N THR A 414 -25.45 -19.52 6.24
CA THR A 414 -24.66 -19.59 4.99
C THR A 414 -25.27 -20.53 3.94
N VAL A 415 -26.36 -21.23 4.28
CA VAL A 415 -27.08 -22.11 3.34
C VAL A 415 -27.78 -21.28 2.26
N GLY A 416 -27.66 -21.70 1.00
CA GLY A 416 -28.22 -21.03 -0.17
C GLY A 416 -27.39 -19.86 -0.71
N ASN A 417 -26.19 -19.60 -0.17
CA ASN A 417 -25.36 -18.46 -0.56
C ASN A 417 -24.74 -18.58 -1.97
N LYS A 418 -24.68 -19.78 -2.55
CA LYS A 418 -24.08 -20.05 -3.86
C LYS A 418 -22.66 -19.48 -4.03
N ALA A 419 -21.90 -19.46 -2.93
CA ALA A 419 -20.61 -18.77 -2.82
C ALA A 419 -19.40 -19.71 -2.91
N HIS A 420 -19.58 -20.96 -3.36
CA HIS A 420 -18.48 -21.93 -3.49
C HIS A 420 -17.37 -21.41 -4.42
N PRO A 421 -16.09 -21.57 -4.05
CA PRO A 421 -14.97 -20.96 -4.77
C PRO A 421 -14.66 -21.57 -6.15
N ASP A 422 -15.15 -22.77 -6.45
CA ASP A 422 -15.09 -23.34 -7.80
C ASP A 422 -16.07 -22.68 -8.80
N LEU A 423 -16.91 -21.76 -8.32
CA LEU A 423 -17.95 -21.05 -9.06
C LEU A 423 -19.02 -21.96 -9.69
N SER A 424 -19.21 -23.16 -9.13
CA SER A 424 -20.24 -24.13 -9.58
C SER A 424 -21.67 -23.76 -9.17
N GLY A 425 -21.85 -22.70 -8.38
CA GLY A 425 -23.15 -22.30 -7.84
C GLY A 425 -23.59 -23.09 -6.60
N LYS A 426 -22.72 -23.95 -6.06
CA LYS A 426 -22.87 -24.57 -4.73
C LYS A 426 -22.67 -23.55 -3.62
N ASP A 427 -23.12 -23.89 -2.43
CA ASP A 427 -22.86 -23.10 -1.24
C ASP A 427 -21.42 -23.25 -0.77
N ALA A 428 -20.86 -22.18 -0.20
CA ALA A 428 -19.70 -22.26 0.68
C ALA A 428 -20.21 -22.12 2.11
N LEU A 429 -20.37 -23.21 2.84
CA LEU A 429 -20.86 -23.12 4.22
C LEU A 429 -19.80 -22.47 5.11
N GLY A 430 -20.24 -21.78 6.16
CA GLY A 430 -19.33 -21.19 7.15
C GLY A 430 -18.42 -22.24 7.79
N SER A 431 -18.92 -23.45 8.03
CA SER A 431 -18.14 -24.57 8.58
C SER A 431 -17.04 -25.07 7.64
N ASP A 432 -17.21 -24.87 6.33
CA ASP A 432 -16.29 -25.35 5.31
C ASP A 432 -15.14 -24.35 5.10
N GLN A 433 -15.26 -23.14 5.63
CA GLN A 433 -14.25 -22.10 5.52
C GLN A 433 -13.26 -22.14 6.69
N PRO A 434 -11.95 -21.99 6.45
CA PRO A 434 -10.97 -21.93 7.51
C PRO A 434 -11.07 -20.62 8.32
N GLY A 435 -10.66 -20.66 9.59
CA GLY A 435 -10.40 -19.46 10.36
C GLY A 435 -9.08 -18.79 9.98
N LEU A 436 -8.87 -17.53 10.38
CA LEU A 436 -7.58 -16.86 10.15
C LEU A 436 -6.41 -17.59 10.83
N SER A 437 -6.64 -18.17 12.01
CA SER A 437 -5.66 -19.01 12.71
C SER A 437 -5.27 -20.24 11.88
N ASP A 438 -6.26 -20.94 11.30
CA ASP A 438 -6.05 -22.14 10.49
C ASP A 438 -5.21 -21.78 9.25
N MET A 439 -5.58 -20.70 8.55
CA MET A 439 -4.85 -20.19 7.39
C MET A 439 -3.41 -19.79 7.75
N THR A 440 -3.23 -19.05 8.84
CA THR A 440 -1.90 -18.58 9.29
C THR A 440 -0.99 -19.76 9.62
N LEU A 441 -1.49 -20.75 10.36
CA LEU A 441 -0.71 -21.93 10.75
C LEU A 441 -0.34 -22.78 9.53
N ALA A 442 -1.30 -23.04 8.63
CA ALA A 442 -1.05 -23.77 7.39
C ALA A 442 -0.03 -23.05 6.49
N ALA A 443 -0.12 -21.72 6.39
CA ALA A 443 0.84 -20.90 5.65
C ALA A 443 2.25 -21.02 6.25
N LEU A 444 2.38 -20.94 7.58
CA LEU A 444 3.67 -21.05 8.26
C LEU A 444 4.37 -22.39 7.98
N GLU A 445 3.64 -23.50 7.83
CA GLU A 445 4.23 -24.80 7.48
C GLU A 445 4.89 -24.76 6.09
N VAL A 446 4.18 -24.21 5.09
CA VAL A 446 4.68 -24.06 3.72
C VAL A 446 5.85 -23.06 3.67
N LEU A 447 5.69 -21.88 4.29
CA LEU A 447 6.71 -20.82 4.29
C LEU A 447 8.00 -21.25 5.00
N LYS A 448 7.90 -22.00 6.11
CA LYS A 448 9.09 -22.57 6.78
C LYS A 448 9.82 -23.56 5.89
N LYS A 449 9.09 -24.44 5.21
CA LYS A 449 9.68 -25.46 4.33
C LYS A 449 10.33 -24.83 3.10
N ARG A 450 9.60 -23.96 2.38
CA ARG A 450 10.07 -23.31 1.15
C ARG A 450 11.13 -22.24 1.40
N GLY A 451 10.97 -21.46 2.47
CA GLY A 451 11.94 -20.43 2.86
C GLY A 451 13.22 -21.02 3.46
N GLY A 452 13.17 -22.22 4.04
CA GLY A 452 14.33 -22.98 4.51
C GLY A 452 15.31 -22.14 5.35
N LYS A 453 16.56 -22.02 4.87
CA LYS A 453 17.60 -21.21 5.53
C LYS A 453 17.45 -19.70 5.29
N ASP A 454 16.81 -19.30 4.20
CA ASP A 454 16.60 -17.90 3.81
C ASP A 454 15.42 -17.25 4.56
N GLY A 455 14.51 -18.07 5.10
CA GLY A 455 13.35 -17.65 5.89
C GLY A 455 12.20 -17.12 5.05
N PHE A 456 11.29 -16.36 5.65
CA PHE A 456 10.09 -15.87 4.96
C PHE A 456 9.66 -14.45 5.38
N PHE A 457 8.80 -13.86 4.57
CA PHE A 457 7.94 -12.72 4.92
C PHE A 457 6.49 -13.18 4.84
N MET A 458 5.67 -12.80 5.81
CA MET A 458 4.24 -13.13 5.83
C MET A 458 3.43 -11.90 6.23
N MET A 459 2.38 -11.60 5.47
CA MET A 459 1.33 -10.68 5.87
C MET A 459 0.06 -11.49 6.14
N SER A 460 -0.56 -11.27 7.30
CA SER A 460 -1.78 -11.95 7.73
C SER A 460 -2.81 -10.93 8.23
N GLU A 461 -3.96 -10.88 7.57
CA GLU A 461 -4.99 -9.88 7.80
C GLU A 461 -6.29 -10.45 8.40
N ALA A 462 -6.78 -9.81 9.46
CA ALA A 462 -8.16 -9.91 9.95
C ALA A 462 -9.00 -8.78 9.35
N ALA A 463 -9.63 -9.03 8.21
CA ALA A 463 -10.24 -7.97 7.39
C ALA A 463 -11.70 -7.65 7.78
N SER A 464 -12.35 -8.51 8.55
CA SER A 464 -13.78 -8.34 8.88
C SER A 464 -14.02 -7.36 10.03
N VAL A 465 -12.97 -6.90 10.74
CA VAL A 465 -13.14 -5.95 11.84
C VAL A 465 -13.67 -4.61 11.30
N ASP A 466 -13.02 -4.05 10.29
CA ASP A 466 -13.50 -2.86 9.56
C ASP A 466 -14.93 -3.06 9.03
N LYS A 467 -15.18 -4.18 8.35
CA LYS A 467 -16.45 -4.50 7.68
C LYS A 467 -17.64 -4.72 8.61
N GLN A 468 -17.45 -4.74 9.93
CA GLN A 468 -18.52 -4.93 10.91
C GLN A 468 -18.73 -3.71 11.81
N VAL A 469 -17.83 -2.73 11.75
CA VAL A 469 -17.89 -1.53 12.60
C VAL A 469 -18.06 -0.25 11.77
N GLY A 470 -17.83 -0.32 10.46
CA GLY A 470 -18.09 0.75 9.50
C GLY A 470 -19.56 0.96 9.14
#